data_AF-A0AAF0WRZ3-F1
#
_entry.id   AF-A0AAF0WRZ3-F1
#
_cell.length_a   1.000
_cell.length_b   1.000
_cell.length_c   1.000
_cell.angle_alpha   90.00
_cell.angle_beta   90.00
_cell.angle_gamma   90.00
#
_symmetry.space_group_name_H-M   'P 1'
#
loop_
_entity.id
_entity.type
_entity.pdbx_description
1 polymer ?
#
loop_
_entity_poly.entity_id
_entity_poly.type
_entity_poly.pdbx_seq_one_letter_code
_entity_poly.pdbx_strand_id
1 'polypeptide(L)' 'MNNSFPFVVPKLTKENYGHWCLRMKALLGSQEVWEINQMKALEKVRKQDQLALSIIDMGLDEAMFEKVASATRAKDA' A
#
# COMPACT_ATOMS: atom_id res chain seq x y z
N MET A 1 -32.55 23.83 1.68
CA MET A 1 -32.20 22.42 1.90
C MET A 1 -30.81 22.40 2.52
N ASN A 2 -30.73 22.31 3.85
CA ASN A 2 -29.45 22.37 4.57
C ASN A 2 -28.88 20.96 4.66
N ASN A 3 -27.77 20.72 3.95
CA ASN A 3 -27.00 19.47 4.04
C ASN A 3 -26.38 19.35 5.44
N SER A 4 -27.09 18.70 6.34
CA SER A 4 -26.60 18.28 7.65
C SER A 4 -25.69 17.05 7.46
N PHE A 5 -24.40 17.28 7.23
CA PHE A 5 -23.41 16.26 7.52
C PHE A 5 -23.22 16.25 9.06
N PRO A 6 -23.45 15.13 9.76
CA PRO A 6 -23.45 15.11 11.23
C PRO A 6 -22.04 15.21 11.85
N PHE A 7 -20.99 15.43 11.05
CA PHE A 7 -19.62 15.28 11.51
C PHE A 7 -18.83 16.59 11.40
N VAL A 8 -18.54 17.17 12.57
CA VAL A 8 -17.58 18.27 12.71
C VAL A 8 -16.18 17.67 12.59
N VAL A 9 -15.45 18.02 11.53
CA VAL A 9 -14.07 17.62 11.34
C VAL A 9 -13.21 18.26 12.44
N PRO A 10 -12.58 17.48 13.34
CA PRO A 10 -11.76 18.04 14.41
C PRO A 10 -10.51 18.74 13.83
N LYS A 11 -10.08 19.84 14.44
CA LYS A 11 -8.79 20.48 14.12
C LYS A 11 -7.64 19.62 14.64
N LEU A 12 -6.63 19.41 13.80
CA LEU A 12 -5.42 18.68 14.17
C LEU A 12 -4.56 19.54 15.12
N THR A 13 -4.15 18.96 16.24
CA THR A 13 -3.19 19.53 17.19
C THR A 13 -2.10 18.50 17.51
N LYS A 14 -1.00 18.92 18.13
CA LYS A 14 0.10 18.01 18.48
C LYS A 14 -0.30 16.92 19.47
N GLU A 15 -1.30 17.18 20.31
CA GLU A 15 -1.71 16.29 21.40
C GLU A 15 -2.85 15.34 20.99
N ASN A 16 -3.59 15.64 19.92
CA ASN A 16 -4.79 14.90 19.54
C ASN A 16 -4.61 14.00 18.30
N TYR A 17 -3.39 13.82 17.80
CA TYR A 17 -3.13 13.13 16.53
C TYR A 17 -3.79 11.74 16.44
N GLY A 18 -3.69 10.92 17.50
CA GLY A 18 -4.28 9.58 17.51
C GLY A 18 -5.81 9.61 17.36
N HIS A 19 -6.47 10.45 18.16
CA HIS A 19 -7.93 10.62 18.12
C HIS A 19 -8.41 11.24 16.80
N TRP A 20 -7.65 12.21 16.30
CA TRP A 20 -7.89 12.84 15.00
C TRP A 20 -7.78 11.83 13.87
N CYS A 21 -6.73 11.01 13.86
CA CYS A 21 -6.49 9.97 12.86
C CYS A 21 -7.62 8.93 12.85
N LEU A 22 -8.04 8.44 14.02
CA LEU A 22 -9.17 7.50 14.12
C LEU A 22 -10.47 8.09 13.58
N ARG A 23 -10.78 9.35 13.90
CA ARG A 23 -11.97 10.04 13.36
C ARG A 23 -11.89 10.23 11.86
N MET A 24 -10.75 10.67 11.33
CA MET A 24 -10.57 10.83 9.89
C MET A 24 -10.64 9.50 9.15
N LYS A 25 -10.10 8.42 9.74
CA LYS A 25 -10.21 7.07 9.17
C LYS A 25 -11.65 6.59 9.13
N ALA A 26 -12.44 6.83 10.17
CA ALA A 26 -13.87 6.50 10.19
C ALA A 26 -14.67 7.31 9.16
N LEU A 27 -14.39 8.62 9.04
CA LEU A 27 -15.01 9.50 8.05
C LEU A 27 -14.71 9.07 6.63
N LEU A 28 -13.43 8.90 6.30
CA LEU A 28 -12.99 8.52 4.96
C LEU A 28 -13.32 7.06 4.64
N GLY A 29 -13.40 6.19 5.65
CA GLY A 29 -13.90 4.82 5.52
C GLY A 29 -15.38 4.79 5.17
N SER A 30 -16.21 5.63 5.81
CA SER A 30 -17.64 5.75 5.48
C SER A 30 -17.91 6.33 4.08
N GLN A 31 -16.93 6.99 3.48
CA GLN A 31 -16.99 7.50 2.11
C GLN A 31 -16.32 6.56 1.10
N GLU A 32 -15.85 5.37 1.50
CA GLU A 32 -15.02 4.42 0.73
C GLU A 32 -13.69 4.99 0.17
N VAL A 33 -13.44 6.30 0.34
CA VAL A 33 -12.24 7.00 -0.17
C VAL A 33 -10.96 6.49 0.47
N TRP A 34 -11.00 6.10 1.74
CA TRP A 34 -9.81 5.60 2.44
C TRP A 34 -9.34 4.24 1.88
N GLU A 35 -10.27 3.32 1.70
CA GLU A 35 -9.98 1.97 1.20
C GLU A 35 -9.52 2.01 -0.25
N ILE A 36 -10.15 2.83 -1.10
CA ILE A 36 -9.72 3.05 -2.49
C ILE A 36 -8.26 3.54 -2.56
N ASN A 37 -7.86 4.47 -1.68
CA ASN A 37 -6.49 4.99 -1.68
C ASN A 37 -5.47 3.95 -1.22
N GLN A 38 -5.79 3.16 -0.19
CA GLN A 38 -4.91 2.07 0.25
C GLN A 38 -4.80 0.97 -0.81
N MET A 39 -5.93 0.57 -1.40
CA MET A 39 -5.95 -0.44 -2.46
C MET A 39 -5.14 0.02 -3.67
N LYS A 40 -5.28 1.28 -4.12
CA LYS A 40 -4.48 1.82 -5.22
C LYS A 40 -2.99 1.86 -4.91
N ALA A 41 -2.62 2.21 -3.67
CA ALA A 41 -1.22 2.21 -3.25
C ALA A 41 -0.64 0.79 -3.24
N LEU A 42 -1.37 -0.18 -2.67
CA LEU A 42 -0.98 -1.59 -2.66
C LEU A 42 -0.89 -2.17 -4.08
N GLU A 43 -1.85 -1.85 -4.95
CA GLU A 43 -1.85 -2.29 -6.34
C GLU A 43 -0.64 -1.73 -7.10
N LYS A 44 -0.28 -0.46 -6.87
CA LYS A 44 0.91 0.15 -7.45
C LYS A 44 2.18 -0.57 -7.00
N VAL A 45 2.33 -0.82 -5.70
CA VAL A 45 3.48 -1.55 -5.16
C VAL A 45 3.55 -2.95 -5.75
N ARG A 46 2.42 -3.66 -5.82
CA ARG A 46 2.35 -5.00 -6.43
C ARG A 46 2.75 -5.00 -7.90
N LYS A 47 2.29 -4.02 -8.68
CA LYS A 47 2.69 -3.88 -10.10
C LYS A 47 4.18 -3.60 -10.25
N GLN A 48 4.76 -2.79 -9.38
CA GLN A 48 6.21 -2.52 -9.39
C GLN A 48 7.02 -3.77 -9.01
N ASP A 49 6.56 -4.53 -8.03
CA ASP A 49 7.19 -5.78 -7.60
C ASP A 49 7.15 -6.85 -8.70
N GLN A 50 6.00 -7.03 -9.35
CA GLN A 50 5.85 -7.91 -10.52
C GLN A 50 6.73 -7.50 -11.70
N LEU A 51 6.87 -6.19 -11.94
CA LEU A 51 7.79 -5.70 -12.98
C LEU A 51 9.24 -6.00 -12.62
N ALA A 52 9.64 -5.80 -11.36
CA ALA A 52 10.99 -6.12 -10.91
C ALA A 52 11.31 -7.62 -11.08
N LEU A 53 10.37 -8.50 -10.72
CA LEU A 53 10.48 -9.95 -10.96
C LEU A 53 10.66 -10.27 -12.44
N SER A 54 9.82 -9.72 -13.32
CA SER A 54 9.94 -9.95 -14.77
C SER A 54 11.28 -9.49 -15.35
N ILE A 55 11.85 -8.41 -14.83
CA ILE A 55 13.17 -7.90 -15.26
C ILE A 55 14.28 -8.85 -14.80
N ILE A 56 14.18 -9.37 -13.58
CA ILE A 56 15.13 -10.37 -13.05
C ILE A 56 15.06 -11.63 -13.92
N ASP A 57 13.86 -12.15 -14.19
CA ASP A 57 13.65 -13.36 -14.99
C ASP A 57 14.20 -13.20 -16.42
N MET A 58 14.00 -12.04 -17.06
CA MET A 58 14.51 -11.76 -18.40
C MET A 58 16.03 -11.59 -18.46
N GLY A 59 16.65 -11.16 -17.36
CA GLY A 59 18.10 -10.95 -17.26
C GLY A 59 18.90 -12.21 -16.97
N LEU A 60 18.23 -13.31 -16.59
CA LEU A 60 18.86 -14.59 -16.28
C LEU A 60 18.69 -15.56 -17.46
N ASP A 61 19.75 -16.30 -17.77
CA ASP A 61 19.60 -17.51 -18.60
C ASP A 61 18.97 -18.65 -17.78
N GLU A 62 18.47 -19.68 -18.46
CA GLU A 62 17.74 -20.78 -17.83
C GLU A 62 18.55 -21.53 -16.76
N ALA A 63 19.88 -21.61 -16.94
CA ALA A 63 20.78 -22.25 -15.98
C ALA A 63 21.00 -21.37 -14.74
N MET A 64 21.09 -20.05 -14.90
CA MET A 64 21.20 -19.10 -13.80
C MET A 64 19.89 -18.90 -13.05
N PHE A 65 18.75 -18.97 -13.75
CA PHE A 65 17.43 -18.94 -13.11
C PHE A 65 17.25 -20.07 -12.11
N GLU A 66 17.52 -21.33 -12.50
CA GLU A 66 17.40 -22.49 -11.60
C GLU A 66 18.33 -22.40 -10.37
N LYS A 67 19.53 -21.83 -10.56
CA LYS A 67 20.48 -21.59 -9.46
C LYS A 67 19.98 -20.52 -8.48
N VAL A 68 19.41 -19.43 -8.99
CA VAL A 68 18.82 -18.37 -8.18
C VAL A 68 17.53 -18.84 -7.48
N ALA A 69 16.68 -19.61 -8.17
CA ALA A 69 15.40 -20.11 -7.66
C ALA A 69 15.57 -21.15 -6.54
N SER A 70 16.64 -21.95 -6.59
CA SER A 70 16.95 -22.95 -5.56
C SER A 70 17.68 -22.38 -4.33
N ALA A 71 18.13 -21.12 -4.38
CA ALA A 71 18.79 -20.47 -3.26
C ALA A 71 17.78 -20.02 -2.18
N THR A 72 18.03 -20.41 -0.92
CA THR A 72 17.21 -19.98 0.23
C THR A 72 17.69 -18.67 0.85
N ARG A 73 18.86 -18.18 0.45
CA ARG A 73 19.44 -16.91 0.90
C ARG A 73 20.10 -16.22 -0.28
N ALA A 74 20.07 -14.88 -0.30
CA ALA A 74 20.64 -14.08 -1.39
C ALA A 74 22.14 -14.33 -1.66
N LYS A 75 22.90 -14.76 -0.65
CA LYS A 75 24.33 -15.09 -0.78
C LYS A 75 24.61 -16.47 -1.39
N ASP A 76 23.58 -17.32 -1.47
CA ASP A 76 23.69 -18.69 -1.95
C ASP A 76 23.31 -18.81 -3.45
N ALA A 77 22.77 -17.73 -4.03
CA ALA A 77 22.44 -17.57 -5.44
C ALA A 77 23.69 -17.31 -6.31
#